data_AF-A0A7Z0WJV9-F1
#
_entry.id   AF-A0A7Z0WJV9-F1
#
_cell.length_a   1.000
_cell.length_b   1.000
_cell.length_c   1.000
_cell.angle_alpha   90.00
_cell.angle_beta   90.00
_cell.angle_gamma   90.00
#
_symmetry.space_group_name_H-M   'P 1'
#
loop_
_entity.id
_entity.type
_entity.pdbx_description
1 polymer ?
#
loop_
_entity_poly.entity_id
_entity_poly.type
_entity_poly.pdbx_seq_one_letter_code
_entity_poly.pdbx_strand_id
1 'polypeptide(L)'
;MNLFRRLAASTGVAALAAVTIVTGGPAATAEVGVQTLHHTWSCSVPGGYTWSQVRSGSSCAYEYYLLDGVTYDLTGQWACNPPSGYTFTQSRTGSNCAVASGQSPYEYRLAKL
;
A
#
# COMPACT_ATOMS: atom_id res chain seq x y z
N MET A 1 25.53 47.43 -29.51
CA MET A 1 24.12 47.00 -29.57
C MET A 1 23.58 47.05 -28.15
N ASN A 2 23.31 48.25 -27.67
CA ASN A 2 21.98 48.87 -27.56
C ASN A 2 21.12 48.13 -26.51
N LEU A 3 21.17 48.56 -25.24
CA LEU A 3 20.37 49.64 -24.64
C LEU A 3 19.00 49.14 -24.14
N PHE A 4 18.93 48.72 -22.88
CA PHE A 4 17.66 48.70 -22.14
C PHE A 4 17.77 49.62 -20.93
N ARG A 5 17.32 50.85 -21.14
CA ARG A 5 17.10 51.89 -20.14
C ARG A 5 15.64 52.28 -20.20
N ARG A 6 14.91 52.18 -19.07
CA ARG A 6 13.73 52.97 -18.61
C ARG A 6 13.11 52.20 -17.43
N LEU A 7 13.35 52.60 -16.18
CA LEU A 7 12.67 53.65 -15.38
C LEU A 7 11.18 53.35 -15.09
N ALA A 8 10.96 52.97 -13.83
CA ALA A 8 9.91 53.36 -12.88
C ALA A 8 8.45 53.47 -13.35
N ALA A 9 7.57 52.73 -12.66
CA ALA A 9 6.28 53.24 -12.23
C ALA A 9 5.85 52.51 -10.94
N SER A 10 6.08 53.17 -9.81
CA SER A 10 5.48 52.86 -8.52
C SER A 10 4.00 53.27 -8.53
N THR A 11 3.10 52.31 -8.37
CA THR A 11 1.71 52.57 -7.97
C THR A 11 1.34 51.55 -6.89
N GLY A 12 1.35 52.03 -5.64
CA GLY A 12 0.81 51.29 -4.52
C GLY A 12 -0.69 51.11 -4.70
N VAL A 13 -1.19 49.91 -4.44
CA VAL A 13 -2.62 49.64 -4.32
C VAL A 13 -2.86 48.92 -3.00
N ALA A 14 -3.85 49.45 -2.30
CA ALA A 14 -4.23 49.24 -0.92
C ALA A 14 -4.37 47.78 -0.48
N ALA A 15 -3.98 47.55 0.78
CA ALA A 15 -4.33 46.37 1.55
C ALA A 15 -5.85 46.29 1.77
N LEU A 16 -6.44 45.14 1.43
CA LEU A 16 -7.73 44.70 1.95
C LEU A 16 -7.48 43.41 2.72
N ALA A 17 -7.40 43.53 4.06
CA ALA A 17 -7.44 42.39 4.95
C ALA A 17 -8.90 41.87 4.99
N ALA A 18 -9.18 40.80 4.25
CA ALA A 18 -10.44 40.08 4.39
C ALA A 18 -10.33 39.16 5.62
N VAL A 19 -10.96 39.56 6.72
CA VAL A 19 -11.22 38.68 7.87
C VAL A 19 -12.37 37.76 7.48
N THR A 20 -12.07 36.51 7.17
CA THR A 20 -13.09 35.45 7.05
C THR A 20 -13.34 34.87 8.43
N ILE A 21 -14.52 35.13 8.97
CA ILE A 21 -15.05 34.44 10.14
C ILE A 21 -15.30 32.99 9.72
N VAL A 22 -14.46 32.06 10.17
CA VAL A 22 -14.72 30.62 10.06
C VAL A 22 -15.86 30.30 11.02
N THR A 23 -17.08 30.25 10.50
CA THR A 23 -18.19 29.59 11.18
C THR A 23 -17.84 28.11 11.26
N GLY A 24 -17.78 27.58 12.49
CA GLY A 24 -17.46 26.18 12.76
C GLY A 24 -18.40 25.24 11.99
N GLY A 25 -17.87 24.59 10.97
CA GLY A 25 -18.46 23.39 10.38
C GLY A 25 -18.31 22.22 11.36
N PRO A 26 -19.16 21.19 11.24
CA PRO A 26 -19.02 20.00 12.06
C PRO A 26 -17.62 19.43 11.83
N ALA A 27 -16.92 19.09 12.91
CA ALA A 27 -15.68 18.35 12.82
C ALA A 27 -15.98 17.08 12.01
N ALA A 28 -15.43 17.00 10.79
CA ALA A 28 -15.43 15.76 10.04
C ALA A 28 -14.66 14.75 10.91
N THR A 29 -15.39 13.84 11.55
CA THR A 29 -14.79 12.66 12.14
C THR A 29 -14.14 11.94 10.97
N ALA A 30 -12.82 12.04 10.86
CA ALA A 30 -12.08 11.22 9.93
C ALA A 30 -12.29 9.77 10.39
N GLU A 31 -13.23 9.08 9.75
CA GLU A 31 -13.26 7.63 9.80
C GLU A 31 -11.89 7.18 9.30
N VAL A 32 -11.07 6.66 10.21
CA VAL A 32 -9.89 5.89 9.81
C VAL A 32 -10.48 4.67 9.13
N GLY A 33 -10.72 4.78 7.82
CA GLY A 33 -11.04 3.64 7.00
C GLY A 33 -9.92 2.64 7.26
N VAL A 34 -10.25 1.50 7.88
CA VAL A 34 -9.30 0.41 8.04
C VAL A 34 -9.01 -0.05 6.62
N GLN A 35 -7.93 0.49 6.04
CA GLN A 35 -7.45 0.02 4.76
C GLN A 35 -7.09 -1.43 4.99
N THR A 36 -7.78 -2.33 4.29
CA THR A 36 -7.45 -3.75 4.33
C THR A 36 -5.97 -3.89 3.98
N LEU A 37 -5.27 -4.78 4.69
CA LEU A 37 -3.88 -5.08 4.37
C LEU A 37 -3.78 -5.88 3.06
N HIS A 38 -4.91 -6.26 2.45
CA HIS A 38 -4.94 -6.94 1.17
C HIS A 38 -4.17 -6.14 0.10
N HIS A 39 -3.26 -6.82 -0.60
CA HIS A 39 -2.41 -6.23 -1.63
C HIS A 39 -1.45 -5.14 -1.12
N THR A 40 -1.05 -5.22 0.16
CA THR A 40 -0.04 -4.34 0.75
C THR A 40 1.18 -5.12 1.26
N TRP A 41 2.31 -4.42 1.39
CA TRP A 41 3.51 -4.97 2.03
C TRP A 41 3.43 -4.80 3.53
N SER A 42 3.75 -5.85 4.28
CA SER A 42 3.76 -5.84 5.74
C SER A 42 4.93 -6.64 6.28
N CYS A 43 5.44 -6.26 7.45
CA CYS A 43 6.51 -6.98 8.14
C CYS A 43 6.07 -8.31 8.75
N SER A 44 4.76 -8.56 8.84
CA SER A 44 4.20 -9.78 9.39
C SER A 44 2.88 -10.11 8.68
N VAL A 45 2.54 -11.39 8.68
CA VAL A 45 1.29 -11.91 8.10
C VAL A 45 0.27 -12.10 9.22
N PRO A 46 -0.79 -11.30 9.30
CA PRO A 46 -1.82 -11.45 10.33
C PRO A 46 -2.63 -12.75 10.16
N GLY A 47 -3.35 -13.15 11.20
CA GLY A 47 -4.29 -14.28 11.11
C GLY A 47 -5.34 -14.04 10.02
N GLY A 48 -5.64 -15.08 9.23
CA GLY A 48 -6.57 -14.99 8.09
C GLY A 48 -5.94 -14.47 6.79
N TYR A 49 -4.71 -13.97 6.85
CA TYR A 49 -3.95 -13.56 5.68
C TYR A 49 -2.98 -14.66 5.25
N THR A 50 -2.61 -14.60 3.97
CA THR A 50 -1.43 -15.25 3.41
C THR A 50 -0.58 -14.21 2.68
N TRP A 51 0.45 -14.63 1.96
CA TRP A 51 1.28 -13.78 1.13
C TRP A 51 1.59 -14.45 -0.21
N SER A 52 1.75 -13.63 -1.25
CA SER A 52 2.17 -14.12 -2.57
C SER A 52 3.62 -13.81 -2.89
N GLN A 53 4.24 -12.88 -2.15
CA GLN A 53 5.63 -12.49 -2.37
C GLN A 53 6.31 -12.14 -1.04
N VAL A 54 7.61 -12.36 -0.99
CA VAL A 54 8.50 -11.92 0.08
C VAL A 54 9.55 -11.02 -0.57
N ARG A 55 9.97 -9.96 0.12
CA ARG A 55 11.14 -9.16 -0.25
C ARG A 55 11.97 -8.80 0.97
N SER A 56 13.23 -8.43 0.75
CA SER A 56 14.00 -7.76 1.79
C SER A 56 13.53 -6.31 1.92
N GLY A 57 13.19 -5.88 3.12
CA GLY A 57 12.67 -4.54 3.39
C GLY A 57 13.70 -3.65 4.09
N SER A 58 13.51 -2.34 3.99
CA SER A 58 14.26 -1.36 4.80
C SER A 58 13.61 -1.13 6.17
N SER A 59 12.29 -1.30 6.27
CA SER A 59 11.52 -1.14 7.51
C SER A 59 11.61 -2.37 8.42
N CYS A 60 11.84 -3.55 7.84
CA CYS A 60 11.99 -4.82 8.53
C CYS A 60 12.79 -5.78 7.65
N ALA A 61 13.42 -6.79 8.26
CA ALA A 61 14.31 -7.72 7.55
C ALA A 61 13.61 -8.37 6.34
N TYR A 62 12.34 -8.76 6.51
CA TYR A 62 11.50 -9.28 5.43
C TYR A 62 10.13 -8.63 5.45
N GLU A 63 9.62 -8.34 4.25
CA GLU A 63 8.27 -7.88 4.01
C GLU A 63 7.50 -8.90 3.17
N TYR A 64 6.20 -9.00 3.42
CA TYR A 64 5.29 -9.95 2.80
C TYR A 64 4.18 -9.20 2.06
N TYR A 65 3.92 -9.57 0.81
CA TYR A 65 2.81 -9.00 0.04
C TYR A 65 1.53 -9.76 0.36
N LEU A 66 0.66 -9.13 1.14
CA LEU A 66 -0.44 -9.81 1.83
C LEU A 66 -1.65 -10.06 0.92
N LEU A 67 -2.26 -11.22 1.11
CA LEU A 67 -3.55 -11.61 0.55
C LEU A 67 -4.51 -11.95 1.69
N ASP A 68 -5.75 -11.48 1.62
CA ASP A 68 -6.74 -11.66 2.69
C ASP A 68 -7.64 -12.82 2.28
N GLY A 69 -7.51 -13.96 2.96
CA GLY A 69 -8.29 -15.16 2.67
C GLY A 69 -9.68 -15.16 3.31
N VAL A 70 -9.96 -14.23 4.22
CA VAL A 70 -11.23 -14.15 4.95
C VAL A 70 -12.23 -13.32 4.17
N THR A 71 -11.82 -12.14 3.72
CA THR A 71 -12.69 -11.17 3.06
C THR A 71 -12.81 -11.42 1.57
N TYR A 72 -11.75 -11.92 0.93
CA TYR A 72 -11.68 -12.10 -0.53
C TYR A 72 -11.58 -13.58 -0.89
N ASP A 73 -12.09 -13.92 -2.08
CA ASP A 73 -11.87 -15.22 -2.69
C ASP A 73 -10.50 -15.24 -3.38
N LEU A 74 -9.59 -16.04 -2.86
CA LEU A 74 -8.24 -16.20 -3.39
C LEU A 74 -8.12 -17.38 -4.37
N THR A 75 -9.24 -18.03 -4.73
CA THR A 75 -9.22 -19.18 -5.65
C THR A 75 -8.52 -18.85 -6.97
N GLY A 76 -7.58 -19.70 -7.36
CA GLY A 76 -6.77 -19.55 -8.56
C GLY A 76 -5.55 -18.64 -8.42
N GLN A 77 -5.42 -17.90 -7.31
CA GLN A 77 -4.24 -17.10 -6.99
C GLN A 77 -3.08 -17.97 -6.51
N TRP A 78 -1.86 -17.50 -6.74
CA TRP A 78 -0.65 -18.11 -6.20
C TRP A 78 -0.28 -17.48 -4.86
N ALA A 79 -0.06 -18.31 -3.85
CA ALA A 79 0.43 -17.89 -2.55
C ALA A 79 1.58 -18.78 -2.09
N CYS A 80 2.42 -18.25 -1.21
CA CYS A 80 3.53 -18.99 -0.64
C CYS A 80 3.09 -19.98 0.44
N ASN A 81 1.90 -19.78 0.99
CA ASN A 81 1.28 -20.69 1.95
C ASN A 81 -0.24 -20.67 1.80
N PRO A 82 -0.95 -21.81 1.74
CA PRO A 82 -2.41 -21.82 1.78
C PRO A 82 -2.94 -21.30 3.13
N PRO A 83 -3.76 -20.24 3.18
CA PRO A 83 -4.39 -19.80 4.42
C PRO A 83 -5.48 -20.77 4.86
N SER A 84 -5.99 -20.61 6.09
CA SER A 84 -7.11 -21.40 6.60
C SER A 84 -8.33 -21.28 5.67
N GLY A 85 -9.03 -22.40 5.44
CA GLY A 85 -10.15 -22.48 4.50
C GLY A 85 -9.75 -22.63 3.03
N TYR A 86 -8.46 -22.80 2.73
CA TYR A 86 -7.96 -23.08 1.39
C TYR A 86 -7.10 -24.35 1.34
N THR A 87 -7.17 -25.02 0.21
CA THR A 87 -6.22 -26.03 -0.26
C THR A 87 -5.49 -25.50 -1.50
N PHE A 88 -4.77 -26.35 -2.22
CA PHE A 88 -4.15 -26.00 -3.49
C PHE A 88 -4.40 -27.07 -4.56
N THR A 89 -4.48 -26.61 -5.80
CA THR A 89 -4.66 -27.47 -6.97
C THR A 89 -3.34 -27.78 -7.67
N GLN A 90 -2.36 -26.88 -7.53
CA GLN A 90 -1.04 -26.99 -8.14
C GLN A 90 0.02 -26.40 -7.22
N SER A 91 1.24 -26.88 -7.36
CA SER A 91 2.44 -26.32 -6.74
C SER A 91 3.51 -26.07 -7.80
N ARG A 92 4.26 -24.99 -7.67
CA ARG A 92 5.42 -24.69 -8.53
C ARG A 92 6.56 -24.13 -7.73
N THR A 93 7.76 -24.23 -8.28
CA THR A 93 8.94 -23.52 -7.76
C THR A 93 9.02 -22.15 -8.43
N GLY A 94 9.22 -21.10 -7.65
CA GLY A 94 9.40 -19.74 -8.13
C GLY A 94 10.22 -18.90 -7.15
N SER A 95 10.48 -17.65 -7.52
CA SER A 95 11.29 -16.72 -6.74
C SER A 95 10.47 -15.81 -5.83
N ASN A 96 9.14 -15.87 -5.90
CA ASN A 96 8.29 -14.95 -5.13
C ASN A 96 8.33 -15.24 -3.63
N CYS A 97 8.45 -16.52 -3.26
CA CYS A 97 8.39 -16.96 -1.87
C CYS A 97 9.76 -17.06 -1.17
N ALA A 98 10.84 -16.93 -1.94
CA ALA A 98 12.21 -17.11 -1.45
C ALA A 98 13.09 -15.92 -1.83
N VAL A 99 13.48 -15.15 -0.81
CA VAL A 99 14.37 -13.98 -0.94
C VAL A 99 15.82 -14.28 -0.60
N ALA A 100 16.07 -15.40 0.06
CA ALA A 100 17.39 -15.84 0.48
C ALA A 100 17.50 -17.36 0.33
N SER A 101 18.73 -17.86 0.24
CA SER A 101 19.01 -19.29 0.22
C SER A 101 18.49 -19.95 1.49
N GLY A 102 17.78 -21.08 1.34
CA GLY A 102 17.18 -21.83 2.45
C GLY A 102 15.71 -21.51 2.74
N GLN A 103 15.12 -20.51 2.09
CA GLN A 103 13.67 -20.27 2.10
C GLN A 103 12.96 -21.21 1.13
N SER A 104 11.70 -21.55 1.41
CA SER A 104 10.87 -22.38 0.53
C SER A 104 10.54 -21.63 -0.76
N PRO A 105 10.95 -22.12 -1.95
CA PRO A 105 10.62 -21.49 -3.22
C PRO A 105 9.24 -21.93 -3.75
N TYR A 106 8.46 -22.67 -2.96
CA TYR A 106 7.19 -23.20 -3.41
C TYR A 106 6.08 -22.16 -3.38
N GLU A 107 5.37 -22.06 -4.48
CA GLU A 107 4.13 -21.33 -4.65
C GLU A 107 3.00 -22.34 -4.84
N TYR A 108 1.84 -22.06 -4.25
CA TYR A 108 0.66 -22.92 -4.26
C TYR A 108 -0.52 -22.19 -4.88
N ARG A 109 -1.17 -22.82 -5.86
CA ARG A 109 -2.35 -22.26 -6.52
C ARG A 109 -3.59 -22.59 -5.71
N LEU A 110 -4.12 -21.58 -5.05
CA LEU A 110 -5.16 -21.72 -4.04
C LEU A 110 -6.48 -22.22 -4.63
N ALA A 111 -7.19 -23.01 -3.84
CA ALA A 111 -8.58 -23.40 -4.09
C ALA A 111 -9.32 -23.41 -2.75
N LYS A 112 -10.53 -22.85 -2.73
CA LYS A 112 -11.35 -22.79 -1.52
C LYS A 112 -11.83 -24.20 -1.14
N LEU A 113 -11.81 -24.50 0.16
CA LEU A 113 -12.34 -25.74 0.75
C LEU A 113 -13.86 -25.72 0.86
#